data_AF-A0A3D4BVG3-F1
#
_entry.id   AF-A0A3D4BVG3-F1
#
_cell.length_a   1.000
_cell.length_b   1.000
_cell.length_c   1.000
_cell.angle_alpha   90.00
_cell.angle_beta   90.00
_cell.angle_gamma   90.00
#
_symmetry.space_group_name_H-M   'P 1'
#
loop_
_entity.id
_entity.type
_entity.pdbx_description
1 polymer ?
#
loop_
_entity_poly.entity_id
_entity_poly.type
_entity_poly.pdbx_seq_one_letter_code
_entity_poly.pdbx_strand_id
1 'polypeptide(L)'
;LAGMDYIAGQELLPDIIVFMDADYSDHPEELPKVVAPISNEGMDLVIGTRKKDLRERGSMTFPQVFGNWLATRLMRLIYGSRFTDLGPFRAIRYDRLMELNMQDKTFGWTVEMQIKVLKRKLNYTEVPVHYRNRIGVSKISGTIKGTLLAGYKILGLIFKYSLR
;
A
#
# COMPACT_ATOMS: atom_id res chain seq x y z
N LEU A 1 -14.82 -1.76 6.74
CA LEU A 1 -13.46 -2.29 7.11
C LEU A 1 -13.40 -2.02 8.58
N ALA A 2 -13.21 -3.02 9.46
CA ALA A 2 -13.47 -2.84 10.90
C ALA A 2 -12.85 -1.56 11.51
N GLY A 3 -11.61 -1.21 11.14
CA GLY A 3 -10.98 0.05 11.58
C GLY A 3 -11.69 1.32 11.06
N MET A 4 -12.14 1.33 9.81
CA MET A 4 -12.91 2.45 9.24
C MET A 4 -14.31 2.55 9.86
N ASP A 5 -14.93 1.40 10.15
CA ASP A 5 -16.24 1.35 10.78
C ASP A 5 -16.14 1.88 12.24
N TYR A 6 -15.02 1.61 12.93
CA TYR A 6 -14.70 2.20 14.24
C TYR A 6 -14.47 3.72 14.17
N ILE A 7 -13.71 4.20 13.18
CA ILE A 7 -13.44 5.63 12.96
C ILE A 7 -14.74 6.40 12.68
N ALA A 8 -15.64 5.85 11.87
CA ALA A 8 -16.91 6.48 11.52
C ALA A 8 -17.84 6.70 12.73
N GLY A 9 -17.62 5.98 13.83
CA GLY A 9 -18.36 6.14 15.08
C GLY A 9 -17.70 7.09 16.10
N GLN A 10 -16.55 7.70 15.78
CA GLN A 10 -15.87 8.64 16.68
C GLN A 10 -16.46 10.06 16.55
N GLU A 11 -16.50 10.80 17.65
CA GLU A 11 -16.93 12.21 17.66
C GLU A 11 -15.94 13.11 16.91
N LEU A 12 -14.65 12.82 17.04
CA LEU A 12 -13.58 13.50 16.33
C LEU A 12 -13.02 12.57 15.26
N LEU A 13 -13.17 12.98 14.01
CA LEU A 13 -12.59 12.26 12.88
C LEU A 13 -11.11 12.61 12.74
N PRO A 14 -10.25 11.63 12.37
CA PRO A 14 -8.84 11.89 12.16
C PRO A 14 -8.60 12.63 10.85
N ASP A 15 -7.53 13.42 10.79
CA ASP A 15 -7.07 14.05 9.53
C ASP A 15 -6.29 13.06 8.65
N ILE A 16 -5.59 12.10 9.28
CA ILE A 16 -4.67 11.18 8.61
C ILE A 16 -4.94 9.76 9.11
N ILE A 17 -5.04 8.81 8.17
CA ILE A 17 -5.09 7.38 8.44
C ILE A 17 -3.76 6.75 8.08
N VAL A 18 -3.22 5.96 8.99
CA VAL A 18 -2.02 5.14 8.78
C VAL A 18 -2.41 3.67 8.74
N PHE A 19 -1.97 2.97 7.71
CA PHE A 19 -2.07 1.52 7.57
C PHE A 19 -0.72 0.88 7.92
N MET A 20 -0.75 -0.25 8.61
CA MET A 20 0.42 -1.02 9.02
C MET A 20 0.04 -2.49 9.21
N ASP A 21 0.95 -3.40 8.89
CA ASP A 21 0.74 -4.83 9.17
C ASP A 21 0.96 -5.13 10.66
N ALA A 22 0.02 -5.85 11.28
CA ALA A 22 0.09 -6.26 12.67
C ALA A 22 0.90 -7.56 12.90
N ASP A 23 1.87 -7.85 12.03
CA ASP A 23 2.67 -9.10 12.05
C ASP A 23 4.14 -8.87 12.40
N TYR A 24 4.45 -7.72 13.00
CA TYR A 24 5.79 -7.28 13.35
C TYR A 24 6.67 -6.95 12.13
N SER A 25 6.23 -7.01 10.87
CA SER A 25 7.15 -6.67 9.75
C SER A 25 7.50 -5.18 9.67
N ASP A 26 6.58 -4.31 10.09
CA ASP A 26 6.74 -2.86 10.06
C ASP A 26 7.31 -2.32 11.39
N HIS A 27 7.90 -1.13 11.32
CA HIS A 27 8.49 -0.39 12.44
C HIS A 27 7.59 0.80 12.83
N PRO A 28 6.77 0.69 13.90
CA PRO A 28 5.88 1.77 14.33
C PRO A 28 6.60 3.09 14.65
N GLU A 29 7.86 3.01 15.09
CA GLU A 29 8.72 4.16 15.35
C GLU A 29 8.99 5.01 14.10
N GLU A 30 8.76 4.47 12.90
CA GLU A 30 8.90 5.19 11.64
C GLU A 30 7.60 5.85 11.16
N LEU A 31 6.52 5.79 11.95
CA LEU A 31 5.25 6.47 11.65
C LEU A 31 5.43 7.97 11.33
N PRO A 32 6.29 8.74 12.04
CA PRO A 32 6.56 10.12 11.67
C PRO A 32 7.07 10.30 10.23
N LYS A 33 7.80 9.32 9.68
CA LYS A 33 8.33 9.40 8.29
C LYS A 33 7.21 9.37 7.26
N VAL A 34 6.18 8.54 7.47
CA VAL A 34 5.05 8.44 6.53
C VAL A 34 4.03 9.56 6.72
N VAL A 35 3.93 10.13 7.93
CA VAL A 35 2.98 11.23 8.24
C VAL A 35 3.54 12.61 7.86
N ALA A 36 4.85 12.84 8.04
CA ALA A 36 5.45 14.16 7.84
C ALA A 36 5.20 14.76 6.45
N PRO A 37 5.29 14.02 5.32
CA PRO A 37 5.04 14.62 4.00
C PRO A 37 3.58 15.06 3.80
N ILE A 38 2.63 14.43 4.50
CA ILE A 38 1.22 14.86 4.47
C ILE A 38 1.08 16.20 5.20
N SER A 39 1.68 16.31 6.38
CA SER A 39 1.53 17.47 7.26
C SER A 39 2.35 18.68 6.79
N ASN A 40 3.53 18.43 6.20
CA ASN A 40 4.53 19.47 5.92
C ASN A 40 4.61 19.83 4.43
N GLU A 41 4.26 18.91 3.53
CA GLU A 41 4.49 19.04 2.09
C GLU A 41 3.20 18.98 1.27
N GLY A 42 2.03 18.84 1.91
CA GLY A 42 0.74 18.79 1.24
C GLY A 42 0.51 17.53 0.39
N MET A 43 1.16 16.42 0.76
CA MET A 43 0.93 15.12 0.11
C MET A 43 -0.42 14.53 0.54
N ASP A 44 -1.12 13.87 -0.38
CA ASP A 44 -2.37 13.17 -0.08
C ASP A 44 -2.12 11.71 0.35
N LEU A 45 -1.18 11.02 -0.30
CA LEU A 45 -0.77 9.64 -0.01
C LEU A 45 0.76 9.53 0.15
N VAL A 46 1.21 8.84 1.20
CA VAL A 46 2.62 8.50 1.41
C VAL A 46 2.77 7.00 1.57
N ILE A 47 3.66 6.37 0.80
CA ILE A 47 3.96 4.94 0.91
C ILE A 47 5.35 4.74 1.51
N GLY A 48 5.43 3.88 2.53
CA GLY A 48 6.68 3.31 3.01
C GLY A 48 7.22 2.30 2.01
N THR A 49 8.38 2.59 1.44
CA THR A 49 9.06 1.74 0.45
C THR A 49 10.04 0.79 1.11
N ARG A 50 9.92 -0.50 0.80
CA ARG A 50 10.74 -1.58 1.37
C ARG A 50 11.96 -1.79 0.50
N LYS A 51 12.87 -0.81 0.52
CA LYS A 51 14.11 -0.87 -0.27
C LYS A 51 14.96 -2.08 0.13
N LYS A 52 15.71 -2.61 -0.83
CA LYS A 52 16.48 -3.86 -0.68
C LYS A 52 17.51 -3.78 0.47
N ASP A 53 18.10 -2.61 0.68
CA ASP A 53 19.09 -2.28 1.71
C ASP A 53 18.48 -2.02 3.09
N LEU A 54 17.18 -1.74 3.17
CA LEU A 54 16.48 -1.45 4.43
C LEU A 54 15.58 -2.60 4.91
N ARG A 55 15.56 -3.72 4.19
CA ARG A 55 14.79 -4.90 4.57
C ARG A 55 15.68 -6.05 4.99
N GLU A 56 15.24 -6.79 6.01
CA GLU A 56 15.94 -7.99 6.46
C GLU A 56 15.92 -9.09 5.37
N ARG A 57 16.97 -9.89 5.32
CA ARG A 57 17.04 -11.05 4.42
C ARG A 57 15.91 -12.03 4.76
N GLY A 58 15.12 -12.40 3.76
CA GLY A 58 14.00 -13.34 3.92
C GLY A 58 12.63 -12.67 4.17
N SER A 59 12.60 -11.37 4.45
CA SER A 59 11.37 -10.61 4.73
C SER A 59 10.39 -10.58 3.56
N MET A 60 10.90 -10.70 2.33
CA MET A 60 10.11 -10.83 1.10
C MET A 60 10.59 -12.03 0.28
N THR A 61 9.65 -12.84 -0.16
CA THR A 61 9.92 -13.96 -1.08
C THR A 61 10.19 -13.44 -2.49
N PHE A 62 10.91 -14.23 -3.31
CA PHE A 62 11.18 -13.87 -4.70
C PHE A 62 9.90 -13.52 -5.50
N PRO A 63 8.80 -14.30 -5.41
CA PRO A 63 7.55 -13.94 -6.06
C PRO A 63 6.94 -12.60 -5.59
N GLN A 64 7.07 -12.25 -4.30
CA GLN A 64 6.60 -10.95 -3.79
C GLN A 64 7.42 -9.80 -4.37
N VAL A 65 8.74 -9.96 -4.46
CA VAL A 65 9.64 -8.95 -5.07
C VAL A 65 9.32 -8.77 -6.55
N PHE A 66 9.15 -9.87 -7.29
CA PHE A 66 8.79 -9.83 -8.70
C PHE A 66 7.40 -9.23 -8.92
N GLY A 67 6.39 -9.64 -8.14
CA GLY A 67 5.03 -9.10 -8.24
C GLY A 67 4.97 -7.61 -7.96
N ASN A 68 5.70 -7.13 -6.94
CA ASN A 68 5.84 -5.70 -6.65
C ASN A 68 6.45 -4.94 -7.83
N TRP A 69 7.56 -5.44 -8.37
CA TRP A 69 8.23 -4.85 -9.53
C TRP A 69 7.30 -4.81 -10.76
N LEU A 70 6.63 -5.92 -11.07
CA LEU A 70 5.74 -6.02 -12.22
C LEU A 70 4.57 -5.04 -12.11
N ALA A 71 3.90 -5.01 -10.95
CA ALA A 71 2.75 -4.13 -10.74
C ALA A 71 3.12 -2.65 -10.81
N THR A 72 4.21 -2.25 -10.15
CA THR A 72 4.70 -0.86 -10.19
C THR A 72 5.19 -0.47 -11.59
N ARG A 73 5.82 -1.39 -12.32
CA ARG A 73 6.20 -1.17 -13.73
C ARG A 73 5.00 -0.97 -14.63
N LEU A 74 3.94 -1.77 -14.47
CA LEU A 74 2.71 -1.63 -15.24
C LEU A 74 1.99 -0.32 -14.90
N MET A 75 1.91 0.06 -13.63
CA MET A 75 1.33 1.36 -13.25
C MET A 75 2.13 2.54 -13.83
N ARG A 76 3.47 2.43 -13.90
CA ARG A 76 4.30 3.42 -14.59
C ARG A 76 3.98 3.49 -16.09
N LEU A 77 3.84 2.35 -16.77
CA LEU A 77 3.59 2.31 -18.22
C LEU A 77 2.19 2.80 -18.59
N ILE A 78 1.16 2.42 -17.82
CA ILE A 78 -0.25 2.69 -18.14
C ILE A 78 -0.70 4.05 -17.62
N TYR A 79 -0.26 4.44 -16.42
CA TYR A 79 -0.74 5.64 -15.72
C TYR A 79 0.35 6.71 -15.50
N GLY A 80 1.57 6.51 -16.01
CA GLY A 80 2.68 7.45 -15.79
C GLY A 80 3.14 7.54 -14.34
N SER A 81 2.82 6.54 -13.50
CA SER A 81 3.12 6.59 -12.07
C SER A 81 4.61 6.53 -11.74
N ARG A 82 4.97 7.03 -10.56
CA ARG A 82 6.33 6.99 -10.00
C ARG A 82 6.51 5.97 -8.88
N PHE A 83 5.46 5.25 -8.48
CA PHE A 83 5.51 4.24 -7.43
C PHE A 83 6.59 3.18 -7.68
N THR A 84 7.27 2.79 -6.61
CA THR A 84 8.30 1.75 -6.56
C THR A 84 7.94 0.61 -5.61
N ASP A 85 6.95 0.82 -4.72
CA ASP A 85 6.47 -0.19 -3.80
C ASP A 85 4.93 -0.24 -3.69
N LEU A 86 4.43 -1.39 -3.24
CA LEU A 86 3.05 -1.66 -2.87
C LEU A 86 2.91 -1.90 -1.35
N GLY A 87 3.84 -1.36 -0.55
CA GLY A 87 4.01 -1.64 0.87
C GLY A 87 2.78 -1.34 1.72
N PRO A 88 2.46 -2.18 2.72
CA PRO A 88 1.27 -1.99 3.56
C PRO A 88 1.42 -0.77 4.47
N PHE A 89 2.65 -0.41 4.86
CA PHE A 89 2.93 0.78 5.65
C PHE A 89 2.74 2.04 4.80
N ARG A 90 1.64 2.75 5.02
CA ARG A 90 1.29 3.95 4.26
C ARG A 90 0.39 4.88 5.06
N ALA A 91 0.47 6.17 4.77
CA ALA A 91 -0.40 7.19 5.36
C ALA A 91 -1.21 7.87 4.24
N ILE A 92 -2.45 8.21 4.51
CA ILE A 92 -3.32 8.93 3.58
C ILE A 92 -4.21 9.91 4.36
N ARG A 93 -4.48 11.07 3.78
CA ARG A 93 -5.49 11.99 4.34
C ARG A 93 -6.86 11.31 4.39
N TYR A 94 -7.58 11.48 5.49
CA TYR A 94 -8.85 10.81 5.72
C TYR A 94 -9.91 11.22 4.68
N ASP A 95 -10.02 12.52 4.38
CA ASP A 95 -10.92 13.06 3.35
C ASP A 95 -10.67 12.39 1.98
N ARG A 96 -9.42 12.30 1.56
CA ARG A 96 -9.02 11.64 0.31
C ARG A 96 -9.33 10.16 0.30
N LEU A 97 -9.07 9.45 1.40
CA LEU A 97 -9.42 8.04 1.52
C LEU A 97 -10.92 7.81 1.35
N MET A 98 -11.77 8.67 1.93
CA MET A 98 -13.22 8.60 1.77
C MET A 98 -13.64 8.82 0.33
N GLU A 99 -13.05 9.82 -0.33
CA GLU A 99 -13.28 10.02 -1.76
C GLU A 99 -12.92 8.73 -2.52
N LEU A 100 -11.79 8.06 -2.25
CA LEU A 100 -11.32 6.89 -3.02
C LEU A 100 -12.37 5.78 -3.11
N ASN A 101 -13.32 5.70 -2.15
CA ASN A 101 -14.39 4.71 -2.15
C ASN A 101 -13.86 3.29 -2.42
N MET A 102 -12.89 2.87 -1.60
CA MET A 102 -12.16 1.60 -1.74
C MET A 102 -13.11 0.40 -1.75
N GLN A 103 -12.89 -0.55 -2.67
CA GLN A 103 -13.79 -1.70 -2.87
C GLN A 103 -13.13 -3.05 -2.53
N ASP A 104 -11.83 -3.19 -2.78
CA ASP A 104 -11.11 -4.44 -2.51
C ASP A 104 -10.83 -4.61 -1.02
N LYS A 105 -11.30 -5.73 -0.45
CA LYS A 105 -11.14 -6.08 0.97
C LYS A 105 -10.07 -7.14 1.20
N THR A 106 -9.22 -7.42 0.22
CA THR A 106 -8.28 -8.57 0.22
C THR A 106 -6.84 -8.13 -0.04
N PHE A 107 -6.20 -8.58 -1.13
CA PHE A 107 -4.81 -8.25 -1.48
C PHE A 107 -4.71 -7.15 -2.54
N GLY A 108 -5.79 -6.87 -3.26
CA GLY A 108 -5.80 -5.90 -4.35
C GLY A 108 -5.91 -4.44 -3.89
N TRP A 109 -6.19 -4.21 -2.61
CA TRP A 109 -6.49 -2.87 -2.09
C TRP A 109 -5.33 -1.89 -2.22
N THR A 110 -4.08 -2.34 -2.08
CA THR A 110 -2.90 -1.46 -2.21
C THR A 110 -2.78 -0.92 -3.63
N VAL A 111 -3.00 -1.78 -4.61
CA VAL A 111 -2.99 -1.46 -6.04
C VAL A 111 -4.21 -0.62 -6.41
N GLU A 112 -5.40 -0.97 -5.92
CA GLU A 112 -6.61 -0.17 -6.12
C GLU A 112 -6.42 1.26 -5.61
N MET A 113 -5.87 1.43 -4.41
CA MET A 113 -5.62 2.73 -3.80
C MET A 113 -4.69 3.56 -4.69
N GLN A 114 -3.56 2.99 -5.10
CA GLN A 114 -2.57 3.66 -5.95
C GLN A 114 -3.15 4.05 -7.31
N ILE A 115 -3.91 3.16 -7.95
CA ILE A 115 -4.58 3.48 -9.22
C ILE A 115 -5.60 4.61 -9.03
N LYS A 116 -6.42 4.57 -7.98
CA LYS A 116 -7.43 5.59 -7.76
C LYS A 116 -6.83 6.95 -7.40
N VAL A 117 -5.72 6.97 -6.64
CA VAL A 117 -4.90 8.17 -6.40
C VAL A 117 -4.43 8.76 -7.73
N LEU A 118 -3.90 7.93 -8.64
CA LEU A 118 -3.45 8.37 -9.96
C LEU A 118 -4.60 8.91 -10.82
N LYS A 119 -5.74 8.21 -10.87
CA LYS A 119 -6.92 8.64 -11.65
C LYS A 119 -7.51 9.95 -11.12
N ARG A 120 -7.41 10.21 -9.82
CA ARG A 120 -7.85 11.46 -9.19
C ARG A 120 -6.80 12.56 -9.18
N LYS A 121 -5.59 12.29 -9.70
CA LYS A 121 -4.46 13.23 -9.72
C LYS A 121 -4.11 13.76 -8.33
N LEU A 122 -4.24 12.92 -7.31
CA LEU A 122 -3.85 13.25 -5.94
C LEU A 122 -2.33 13.27 -5.82
N ASN A 123 -1.81 14.12 -4.93
CA ASN A 123 -0.39 14.23 -4.65
C ASN A 123 0.09 13.00 -3.87
N TYR A 124 1.20 12.39 -4.29
CA TYR A 124 1.75 11.26 -3.58
C TYR A 124 3.27 11.28 -3.55
N THR A 125 3.83 10.66 -2.52
CA THR A 125 5.26 10.45 -2.40
C THR A 125 5.58 9.10 -1.75
N GLU A 126 6.86 8.76 -1.75
CA GLU A 126 7.40 7.52 -1.20
C GLU A 126 8.55 7.84 -0.25
N VAL A 127 8.53 7.23 0.94
CA VAL A 127 9.61 7.35 1.92
C VAL A 127 10.23 5.99 2.19
N PRO A 128 11.57 5.87 2.29
CA PRO A 128 12.21 4.62 2.67
C PRO A 128 11.92 4.25 4.13
N VAL A 129 11.49 3.02 4.36
CA VAL A 129 11.24 2.45 5.70
C VAL A 129 11.97 1.13 5.89
N HIS A 130 12.27 0.80 7.14
CA HIS A 130 12.81 -0.49 7.52
C HIS A 130 11.71 -1.57 7.47
N TYR A 131 12.10 -2.78 7.09
CA TYR A 131 11.17 -3.91 6.99
C TYR A 131 11.81 -5.20 7.49
N ARG A 132 11.27 -5.75 8.58
CA ARG A 132 11.83 -6.93 9.26
C ARG A 132 11.06 -8.20 8.94
N ASN A 133 11.62 -9.34 9.32
CA ASN A 133 10.93 -10.61 9.23
C ASN A 133 9.71 -10.62 10.17
N ARG A 134 8.56 -11.02 9.62
CA ARG A 134 7.32 -11.18 10.40
C ARG A 134 7.48 -12.20 11.51
N ILE A 135 6.71 -12.02 12.58
CA ILE A 135 6.48 -13.04 13.60
C ILE A 135 5.21 -13.82 13.22
N GLY A 136 5.34 -15.15 13.10
CA GLY A 136 4.24 -16.05 12.76
C GLY A 136 4.24 -16.54 11.30
N VAL A 137 3.33 -17.47 10.99
CA VAL A 137 3.25 -18.11 9.67
C VAL A 137 2.37 -17.29 8.72
N SER A 138 2.86 -17.06 7.50
CA SER A 138 2.10 -16.35 6.48
C SER A 138 0.85 -17.12 6.07
N LYS A 139 -0.31 -16.46 6.15
CA LYS A 139 -1.61 -17.01 5.71
C LYS A 139 -1.73 -17.12 4.18
N ILE A 140 -0.82 -16.51 3.41
CA ILE A 140 -1.02 -16.22 1.97
C ILE A 140 0.17 -16.61 1.09
N SER A 141 1.40 -16.26 1.48
CA SER A 141 2.61 -16.52 0.68
C SER A 141 3.14 -17.94 0.79
N GLY A 142 2.53 -18.79 1.63
CA GLY A 142 2.92 -20.18 1.84
C GLY A 142 2.48 -21.15 0.74
N THR A 143 1.65 -20.73 -0.22
CA THR A 143 1.20 -21.60 -1.32
C THR A 143 1.39 -20.95 -2.69
N ILE A 144 1.86 -21.74 -3.66
CA ILE A 144 2.04 -21.33 -5.06
C ILE A 144 0.71 -20.81 -5.63
N LYS A 145 -0.41 -21.46 -5.30
CA LYS A 145 -1.76 -21.08 -5.72
C LYS A 145 -2.16 -19.70 -5.20
N GLY A 146 -1.90 -19.39 -3.92
CA GLY A 146 -2.19 -18.07 -3.33
C GLY A 146 -1.40 -16.95 -4.00
N THR A 147 -0.12 -17.21 -4.31
CA THR A 147 0.76 -16.27 -5.00
C THR A 147 0.28 -15.98 -6.43
N LEU A 148 -0.10 -17.01 -7.18
CA LEU A 148 -0.62 -16.86 -8.56
C LEU A 148 -1.97 -16.14 -8.60
N LEU A 149 -2.88 -16.46 -7.67
CA LEU A 149 -4.18 -15.80 -7.56
C LEU A 149 -4.04 -14.31 -7.22
N ALA A 150 -3.14 -13.98 -6.29
CA ALA A 150 -2.83 -12.59 -5.97
C ALA A 150 -2.27 -11.85 -7.19
N GLY A 151 -1.34 -12.46 -7.92
CA GLY A 151 -0.78 -11.91 -9.15
C GLY A 151 -1.84 -11.66 -10.23
N TYR A 152 -2.66 -12.66 -10.54
CA TYR A 152 -3.77 -12.53 -11.51
C TYR A 152 -4.74 -11.41 -11.11
N LYS A 153 -5.09 -11.32 -9.82
CA LYS A 153 -6.00 -10.29 -9.32
C LYS A 153 -5.42 -8.89 -9.43
N ILE A 154 -4.15 -8.71 -9.06
CA ILE A 154 -3.44 -7.42 -9.18
C ILE A 154 -3.40 -6.97 -10.64
N LEU A 155 -3.00 -7.86 -11.55
CA LEU A 155 -2.94 -7.57 -12.98
C LEU A 155 -4.33 -7.26 -13.53
N GLY A 156 -5.33 -8.09 -13.24
CA GLY A 156 -6.70 -7.88 -13.67
C GLY A 156 -7.28 -6.55 -13.17
N LEU A 157 -6.91 -6.11 -11.97
CA LEU A 157 -7.34 -4.82 -11.43
C LEU A 157 -6.68 -3.64 -12.16
N ILE A 158 -5.38 -3.73 -12.46
CA ILE A 158 -4.66 -2.73 -13.29
C ILE A 158 -5.35 -2.58 -14.65
N PHE A 159 -5.62 -3.69 -15.35
CA PHE A 159 -6.28 -3.64 -16.66
C PHE A 159 -7.74 -3.20 -16.58
N LYS A 160 -8.50 -3.64 -15.57
CA LYS A 160 -9.90 -3.24 -15.40
C LYS A 160 -10.05 -1.72 -15.27
N TYR A 161 -9.15 -1.09 -14.54
CA TYR A 161 -9.17 0.36 -14.35
C TYR A 161 -8.52 1.15 -15.49
N SER A 162 -7.83 0.49 -16.43
CA SER A 162 -7.23 1.17 -17.59
C SER A 162 -8.23 1.34 -18.74
N LEU A 163 -9.27 0.52 -18.78
CA LEU A 163 -10.36 0.55 -19.77
C LEU A 163 -11.54 1.44 -19.34
N ARG A 164 -11.48 2.03 -18.15
CA ARG A 164 -12.44 2.99 -17.58
C ARG A 164 -11.73 4.29 -17.31
#